data_AF-X0SH58-F1
#
_entry.id   AF-X0SH58-F1
#
_cell.length_a   1.000
_cell.length_b   1.000
_cell.length_c   1.000
_cell.angle_alpha   90.00
_cell.angle_beta   90.00
_cell.angle_gamma   90.00
#
_symmetry.space_group_name_H-M   'P 1'
#
loop_
_entity.id
_entity.type
_entity.pdbx_description
1 polymer ?
#
loop_
_entity_poly.entity_id
_entity_poly.type
_entity_poly.pdbx_seq_one_letter_code
_entity_poly.pdbx_strand_id
1 'polypeptide(L)'
;FIDPESHEDRVFIAALLEDNPYLDRVQYEKSLMQLDEVTRQQLRWGNWDVRPEGGKFKREWFEIVDTVPPYGRLLRYWDTASTAPKAGYDPDYTCGILVKWVQGVLYIMDVQRFRANPFTVEQRVGSTAARDGLEVDIYMEEEPGSSGKAMISHYSRNVVSGYPFRGHRTTGSKEIRANPLSAAAQNGNVKLLRGGWNRDFLNELEAFPMGSHDDQVDAASGAFEKLTSVPKGAFF
;
A
#
# COMPACT_ATOMS: atom_id res chain seq x y z
N PHE A 1 12.23 -17.22 14.82
CA PHE A 1 12.16 -18.66 14.57
C PHE A 1 13.55 -19.23 14.74
N ILE A 2 13.67 -20.31 15.50
CA ILE A 2 14.91 -21.05 15.75
C ILE A 2 14.75 -22.37 14.97
N ASP A 3 15.70 -22.69 14.10
CA ASP A 3 15.67 -23.92 13.30
C ASP A 3 15.80 -25.15 14.24
N PRO A 4 14.84 -26.08 14.26
CA PRO A 4 14.92 -27.25 15.13
C PRO A 4 16.18 -28.11 14.93
N GLU A 5 16.79 -28.09 13.74
CA GLU A 5 17.94 -28.97 13.42
C GLU A 5 19.30 -28.41 13.87
N SER A 6 19.39 -27.13 14.29
CA SER A 6 20.68 -26.48 14.55
C SER A 6 20.93 -26.04 16.01
N HIS A 7 20.30 -26.67 17.00
CA HIS A 7 20.13 -26.06 18.33
C HIS A 7 20.35 -26.99 19.54
N GLU A 8 21.60 -27.16 19.98
CA GLU A 8 21.84 -27.65 21.35
C GLU A 8 21.83 -26.52 22.41
N ASP A 9 22.10 -25.24 22.06
CA ASP A 9 22.41 -24.19 23.07
C ASP A 9 21.71 -22.81 22.95
N ARG A 10 20.67 -22.62 22.12
CA ARG A 10 19.98 -21.29 22.05
C ARG A 10 18.56 -21.32 22.59
N VAL A 11 18.26 -20.40 23.50
CA VAL A 11 16.95 -20.20 24.13
C VAL A 11 16.22 -19.04 23.45
N PHE A 12 14.97 -19.24 23.05
CA PHE A 12 14.07 -18.16 22.63
C PHE A 12 13.35 -17.60 23.86
N ILE A 13 13.46 -16.29 24.09
CA ILE A 13 12.74 -15.56 25.13
C ILE A 13 11.75 -14.63 24.44
N ALA A 14 10.45 -14.88 24.61
CA ALA A 14 9.43 -13.97 24.09
C ALA A 14 9.41 -12.66 24.90
N ALA A 15 9.19 -11.54 24.23
CA ALA A 15 9.00 -10.24 24.85
C ALA A 15 7.56 -9.80 24.65
N LEU A 16 6.72 -9.98 25.66
CA LEU A 16 5.30 -9.68 25.62
C LEU A 16 4.99 -8.31 26.25
N LEU A 17 3.78 -7.81 25.99
CA LEU A 17 3.29 -6.57 26.58
C LEU A 17 3.34 -6.60 28.11
N GLU A 18 3.08 -7.76 28.69
CA GLU A 18 3.08 -8.01 30.13
C GLU A 18 4.47 -7.84 30.76
N ASP A 19 5.54 -8.05 29.98
CA ASP A 19 6.93 -7.99 30.43
C ASP A 19 7.47 -6.55 30.54
N ASN A 20 6.74 -5.56 29.99
CA ASN A 20 7.12 -4.16 30.07
C ASN A 20 6.23 -3.38 31.07
N PRO A 21 6.68 -3.15 32.31
CA PRO A 21 5.90 -2.42 33.32
C PRO A 21 5.80 -0.90 33.04
N TYR A 22 6.59 -0.37 32.11
CA TYR A 22 6.67 1.06 31.81
C TYR A 22 5.82 1.49 30.59
N LEU A 23 5.23 0.53 29.88
CA LEU A 23 4.39 0.81 28.71
C LEU A 23 2.94 1.10 29.15
N ASP A 24 2.31 2.13 28.59
CA ASP A 24 0.86 2.35 28.74
C ASP A 24 0.10 1.24 28.00
N ARG A 25 -0.31 0.22 28.75
CA ARG A 25 -0.97 -0.96 28.23
C ARG A 25 -2.30 -0.62 27.57
N VAL A 26 -3.04 0.36 28.09
CA VAL A 26 -4.36 0.72 27.56
C VAL A 26 -4.21 1.39 26.21
N GLN A 27 -3.27 2.33 26.08
CA GLN A 27 -2.98 2.99 24.81
C GLN A 27 -2.43 2.00 23.78
N TYR A 28 -1.51 1.13 24.19
CA TYR A 28 -0.91 0.15 23.29
C TYR A 28 -1.94 -0.87 22.79
N GLU A 29 -2.83 -1.39 23.65
CA GLU A 29 -3.91 -2.27 23.20
C GLU A 29 -4.86 -1.60 22.22
N LYS A 30 -5.20 -0.32 22.42
CA LYS A 30 -5.99 0.44 21.43
C LYS A 30 -5.28 0.53 20.08
N SER A 31 -3.96 0.68 20.07
CA SER A 31 -3.18 0.67 18.82
C SER A 31 -3.18 -0.70 18.15
N LEU A 32 -3.10 -1.78 18.93
CA LEU A 32 -3.15 -3.15 18.42
C LEU A 32 -4.53 -3.53 17.85
N MET A 33 -5.61 -2.95 18.38
CA MET A 33 -6.96 -3.12 17.83
C MET A 33 -7.12 -2.52 16.43
N GLN A 34 -6.23 -1.61 16.03
CA GLN A 34 -6.20 -1.07 14.68
C GLN A 34 -5.44 -1.95 13.69
N LEU A 35 -4.85 -3.07 14.14
CA LEU A 35 -4.12 -4.02 13.30
C LEU A 35 -5.02 -5.18 12.90
N ASP A 36 -4.67 -5.84 11.79
CA ASP A 36 -5.33 -7.05 11.33
C ASP A 36 -5.14 -8.19 12.35
N GLU A 37 -5.98 -9.21 12.27
CA GLU A 37 -6.00 -10.29 13.24
C GLU A 37 -4.66 -11.03 13.37
N VAL A 38 -3.96 -11.27 12.25
CA VAL A 38 -2.69 -12.00 12.21
C VAL A 38 -1.59 -11.16 12.85
N THR A 39 -1.43 -9.90 12.42
CA THR A 39 -0.44 -8.98 13.00
C THR A 39 -0.72 -8.71 14.47
N ARG A 40 -1.99 -8.53 14.84
CA ARG A 40 -2.40 -8.40 16.23
C ARG A 40 -2.01 -9.66 17.01
N GLN A 41 -2.19 -10.86 16.44
CA GLN A 41 -1.79 -12.08 17.11
C GLN A 41 -0.27 -12.21 17.31
N GLN A 42 0.51 -11.82 16.31
CA GLN A 42 1.96 -11.81 16.36
C GLN A 42 2.48 -10.81 17.40
N LEU A 43 2.00 -9.56 17.37
CA LEU A 43 2.49 -8.50 18.25
C LEU A 43 1.93 -8.58 19.68
N ARG A 44 0.68 -9.03 19.86
CA ARG A 44 0.05 -9.10 21.18
C ARG A 44 0.43 -10.35 21.97
N TRP A 45 0.49 -11.50 21.30
CA TRP A 45 0.66 -12.81 21.95
C TRP A 45 1.93 -13.53 21.50
N GLY A 46 2.77 -12.93 20.65
CA GLY A 46 3.98 -13.57 20.17
C GLY A 46 3.72 -14.82 19.31
N ASN A 47 2.50 -14.99 18.81
CA ASN A 47 2.13 -16.14 17.99
C ASN A 47 2.61 -15.91 16.55
N TRP A 48 3.83 -16.38 16.24
CA TRP A 48 4.43 -16.29 14.90
C TRP A 48 4.02 -17.44 13.97
N ASP A 49 3.32 -18.44 14.50
CA ASP A 49 2.80 -19.58 13.74
C ASP A 49 1.44 -19.29 13.12
N VAL A 50 0.74 -18.25 13.59
CA VAL A 50 -0.48 -17.77 12.95
C VAL A 50 -0.21 -17.43 11.48
N ARG A 51 -0.94 -18.11 10.61
CA ARG A 51 -0.98 -17.84 9.17
C ARG A 51 -2.33 -17.18 8.87
N PRO A 52 -2.41 -16.26 7.91
CA PRO A 52 -3.70 -15.79 7.43
C PRO A 52 -4.50 -16.99 6.90
N GLU A 53 -5.64 -17.29 7.50
CA GLU A 53 -6.61 -18.21 6.89
C GLU A 53 -7.39 -17.44 5.82
N GLY A 54 -7.04 -17.66 4.55
CA GLY A 54 -7.64 -16.96 3.39
C GLY A 54 -6.84 -15.77 2.88
N GLY A 55 -7.40 -15.06 1.90
CA GLY A 55 -6.79 -13.84 1.36
C GLY A 55 -6.72 -12.72 2.42
N LYS A 56 -5.73 -11.84 2.27
CA LYS A 56 -5.46 -10.73 3.22
C LYS A 56 -6.56 -9.67 3.26
N PHE A 57 -7.36 -9.61 2.21
CA PHE A 57 -8.48 -8.69 2.07
C PHE A 57 -9.74 -9.49 1.79
N LYS A 58 -10.88 -9.00 2.30
CA LYS A 58 -12.20 -9.53 1.97
C LYS A 58 -13.01 -8.46 1.26
N ARG A 59 -13.71 -8.83 0.18
CA ARG A 59 -14.49 -7.86 -0.62
C ARG A 59 -15.54 -7.12 0.21
N GLU A 60 -16.16 -7.79 1.17
CA GLU A 60 -17.17 -7.20 2.04
C GLU A 60 -16.63 -6.08 2.95
N TRP A 61 -15.31 -5.95 3.11
CA TRP A 61 -14.70 -4.85 3.86
C TRP A 61 -14.76 -3.51 3.12
N PHE A 62 -15.06 -3.53 1.82
CA PHE A 62 -15.04 -2.35 0.97
C PHE A 62 -16.45 -1.88 0.63
N GLU A 63 -16.88 -0.77 1.23
CA GLU A 63 -18.11 -0.10 0.84
C GLU A 63 -17.93 0.62 -0.50
N ILE A 64 -18.80 0.33 -1.47
CA ILE A 64 -18.85 1.06 -2.75
C ILE A 64 -19.81 2.24 -2.61
N VAL A 65 -19.27 3.45 -2.74
CA VAL A 65 -20.01 4.71 -2.61
C VAL A 65 -20.17 5.41 -3.95
N ASP A 66 -21.23 6.21 -4.11
CA ASP A 66 -21.48 6.99 -5.34
C ASP A 66 -20.83 8.39 -5.31
N THR A 67 -20.46 8.88 -4.12
CA THR A 67 -19.86 10.21 -3.94
C THR A 67 -18.75 10.17 -2.90
N VAL A 68 -17.75 11.03 -3.08
CA VAL A 68 -16.69 11.28 -2.07
C VAL A 68 -16.87 12.67 -1.45
N PRO A 69 -16.45 12.89 -0.19
CA PRO A 69 -16.45 14.23 0.40
C PRO A 69 -15.68 15.26 -0.45
N PRO A 70 -16.13 16.53 -0.49
CA PRO A 70 -15.49 17.56 -1.32
C PRO A 70 -14.16 18.04 -0.75
N TYR A 71 -13.90 17.80 0.54
CA TYR A 71 -12.66 18.12 1.23
C TYR A 71 -11.81 16.86 1.46
N GLY A 72 -10.51 17.05 1.69
CA GLY A 72 -9.57 15.98 1.98
C GLY A 72 -8.24 16.16 1.27
N ARG A 73 -7.28 15.31 1.59
CA ARG A 73 -5.98 15.28 0.90
C ARG A 73 -6.06 14.30 -0.27
N LEU A 74 -5.72 14.77 -1.47
CA LEU A 74 -5.68 13.95 -2.68
C LEU A 74 -4.25 13.46 -2.93
N LEU A 75 -4.13 12.20 -3.32
CA LEU A 75 -2.85 11.62 -3.68
C LEU A 75 -3.06 10.59 -4.79
N ARG A 76 -2.19 10.60 -5.80
CA ARG A 76 -2.04 9.49 -6.75
C ARG A 76 -0.72 8.77 -6.53
N TYR A 77 -0.79 7.47 -6.31
CA TYR A 77 0.38 6.61 -6.20
C TYR A 77 0.54 5.77 -7.46
N TRP A 78 1.76 5.68 -7.98
CA TRP A 78 2.14 4.85 -9.11
C TRP A 78 3.11 3.75 -8.69
N ASP A 79 2.74 2.51 -9.01
CA ASP A 79 3.67 1.39 -9.11
C ASP A 79 3.88 1.07 -10.59
N THR A 80 5.11 1.25 -11.07
CA THR A 80 5.41 1.17 -12.50
C THR A 80 6.27 -0.04 -12.82
N ALA A 81 5.70 -0.96 -13.58
CA ALA A 81 6.48 -1.98 -14.27
C ALA A 81 7.47 -1.37 -15.27
N SER A 82 8.74 -1.75 -15.17
CA SER A 82 9.80 -1.31 -16.11
C SER A 82 9.93 -2.19 -17.35
N THR A 83 9.16 -3.28 -17.45
CA THR A 83 9.35 -4.32 -18.47
C THR A 83 8.21 -4.35 -19.49
N ALA A 84 8.54 -4.27 -20.79
CA ALA A 84 7.55 -4.34 -21.87
C ALA A 84 7.03 -5.77 -22.09
N PRO A 85 5.76 -5.95 -22.51
CA PRO A 85 5.23 -7.26 -22.89
C PRO A 85 6.03 -7.92 -24.02
N LYS A 86 6.37 -9.20 -23.86
CA LYS A 86 6.97 -10.06 -24.89
C LYS A 86 6.15 -11.34 -25.03
N ALA A 87 6.12 -11.95 -26.20
CA ALA A 87 5.41 -13.22 -26.40
C ALA A 87 5.97 -14.30 -25.46
N GLY A 88 5.09 -14.91 -24.65
CA GLY A 88 5.48 -15.91 -23.64
C GLY A 88 6.04 -15.35 -22.32
N TYR A 89 6.04 -14.02 -22.14
CA TYR A 89 6.42 -13.36 -20.90
C TYR A 89 5.26 -12.49 -20.41
N ASP A 90 4.82 -12.71 -19.19
CA ASP A 90 3.75 -11.94 -18.56
C ASP A 90 4.36 -10.75 -17.80
N PRO A 91 4.40 -9.53 -18.39
CA PRO A 91 5.03 -8.40 -17.72
C PRO A 91 4.14 -7.90 -16.58
N ASP A 92 4.77 -7.30 -15.57
CA ASP A 92 4.08 -6.65 -14.46
C ASP A 92 3.17 -5.52 -14.96
N TYR A 93 2.11 -5.23 -14.22
CA TYR A 93 1.22 -4.13 -14.57
C TYR A 93 1.82 -2.79 -14.10
N THR A 94 1.57 -1.74 -14.86
CA THR A 94 1.62 -0.39 -14.28
C THR A 94 0.28 -0.10 -13.63
N CYS A 95 0.32 0.20 -12.34
CA CYS A 95 -0.84 0.53 -11.52
C CYS A 95 -0.74 1.95 -10.97
N GLY A 96 -1.80 2.74 -11.17
CA GLY A 96 -1.97 4.05 -10.59
C GLY A 96 -3.24 4.08 -9.76
N ILE A 97 -3.18 4.54 -8.51
CA ILE A 97 -4.36 4.65 -7.64
C ILE A 97 -4.51 6.07 -7.12
N LEU A 98 -5.64 6.72 -7.42
CA LEU A 98 -6.04 8.01 -6.83
C LEU A 98 -6.85 7.73 -5.59
N VAL A 99 -6.42 8.37 -4.52
CA VAL A 99 -7.04 8.28 -3.22
C VAL A 99 -7.35 9.67 -2.67
N LYS A 100 -8.36 9.72 -1.82
CA LYS A 100 -8.66 10.88 -0.97
C LYS A 100 -8.70 10.45 0.48
N TRP A 101 -7.96 11.15 1.34
CA TRP A 101 -7.98 10.95 2.78
C TRP A 101 -8.90 11.96 3.45
N VAL A 102 -9.89 11.46 4.19
CA VAL A 102 -10.87 12.28 4.90
C VAL A 102 -11.13 11.70 6.28
N GLN A 103 -10.69 12.40 7.33
CA GLN A 103 -11.04 12.09 8.72
C GLN A 103 -10.85 10.61 9.12
N GLY A 104 -9.75 9.98 8.70
CA GLY A 104 -9.48 8.57 9.02
C GLY A 104 -9.98 7.56 7.98
N VAL A 105 -10.70 8.01 6.95
CA VAL A 105 -11.23 7.16 5.88
C VAL A 105 -10.46 7.40 4.58
N LEU A 106 -10.01 6.31 3.96
CA LEU A 106 -9.41 6.29 2.63
C LEU A 106 -10.50 6.06 1.59
N TYR A 107 -10.67 6.99 0.66
CA TYR A 107 -11.53 6.82 -0.51
C TYR A 107 -10.66 6.52 -1.72
N ILE A 108 -10.76 5.32 -2.30
CA ILE A 108 -10.14 5.01 -3.58
C ILE A 108 -11.07 5.50 -4.68
N MET A 109 -10.61 6.48 -5.45
CA MET A 109 -11.43 7.21 -6.41
C MET A 109 -11.30 6.69 -7.84
N ASP A 110 -10.09 6.29 -8.23
CA ASP A 110 -9.81 5.78 -9.58
C ASP A 110 -8.59 4.87 -9.56
N VAL A 111 -8.67 3.76 -10.30
CA VAL A 111 -7.58 2.82 -10.50
C VAL A 111 -7.28 2.72 -11.99
N GLN A 112 -6.04 3.03 -12.36
CA GLN A 112 -5.47 2.83 -13.69
C GLN A 112 -4.61 1.56 -13.64
N ARG A 113 -4.98 0.53 -14.41
CA ARG A 113 -4.21 -0.72 -14.52
C ARG A 113 -3.99 -1.05 -15.98
N PHE A 114 -2.74 -1.08 -16.43
CA PHE A 114 -2.43 -1.35 -17.83
C PHE A 114 -1.01 -1.89 -18.03
N ARG A 115 -0.78 -2.48 -19.20
CA ARG A 115 0.54 -2.91 -19.68
C ARG A 115 0.83 -2.22 -20.98
N ALA A 116 1.97 -1.56 -21.08
CA ALA A 116 2.39 -0.89 -22.30
C ALA A 116 3.92 -0.78 -22.37
N ASN A 117 4.42 -0.34 -23.51
CA ASN A 117 5.83 0.05 -23.62
C ASN A 117 6.12 1.31 -22.77
N PRO A 118 7.38 1.58 -22.39
CA PRO A 118 7.74 2.71 -21.53
C PRO A 118 7.22 4.07 -22.01
N PHE A 119 7.27 4.34 -23.32
CA PHE A 119 6.77 5.60 -23.88
C PHE A 119 5.27 5.78 -23.64
N THR A 120 4.46 4.74 -23.86
CA THR A 120 3.03 4.77 -23.61
C THR A 120 2.71 4.85 -22.11
N VAL A 121 3.53 4.24 -21.25
CA VAL A 121 3.41 4.39 -19.79
C VAL A 121 3.59 5.85 -19.40
N GLU A 122 4.67 6.50 -19.84
CA GLU A 122 4.94 7.92 -19.56
C GLU A 122 3.80 8.82 -20.05
N GLN A 123 3.32 8.61 -21.28
CA GLN A 123 2.19 9.37 -21.83
C GLN A 123 0.91 9.23 -20.97
N ARG A 124 0.61 8.01 -20.50
CA ARG A 124 -0.56 7.76 -19.66
C ARG A 124 -0.41 8.36 -18.27
N VAL A 125 0.78 8.28 -17.66
CA VAL A 125 1.06 8.91 -16.37
C VAL A 125 0.90 10.42 -16.47
N GLY A 126 1.50 11.06 -17.48
CA GLY A 126 1.38 12.51 -17.71
C GLY A 126 -0.06 12.95 -18.01
N SER A 127 -0.79 12.20 -18.84
CA SER A 127 -2.20 12.50 -19.15
C SER A 127 -3.11 12.32 -17.92
N THR A 128 -2.81 11.34 -17.06
CA THR A 128 -3.53 11.12 -15.81
C THR A 128 -3.28 12.27 -14.84
N ALA A 129 -2.02 12.72 -14.69
CA ALA A 129 -1.68 13.89 -13.88
C ALA A 129 -2.44 15.14 -14.35
N ALA A 130 -2.53 15.37 -15.66
CA ALA A 130 -3.28 16.50 -16.22
C ALA A 130 -4.79 16.42 -15.95
N ARG A 131 -5.37 15.22 -15.96
CA ARG A 131 -6.78 14.99 -15.61
C ARG A 131 -7.05 15.15 -14.12
N ASP A 132 -6.12 14.70 -13.29
CA ASP A 132 -6.22 14.73 -11.82
C ASP A 132 -6.05 16.17 -11.30
N GLY A 133 -5.20 16.97 -11.95
CA GLY A 133 -4.98 18.39 -11.62
C GLY A 133 -3.84 18.63 -10.62
N LEU A 134 -3.51 19.91 -10.41
CA LEU A 134 -2.34 20.33 -9.60
C LEU A 134 -2.52 20.13 -8.08
N GLU A 135 -3.74 19.91 -7.61
CA GLU A 135 -4.03 19.68 -6.19
C GLU A 135 -3.69 18.26 -5.71
N VAL A 136 -3.39 17.35 -6.64
CA VAL A 136 -3.10 15.94 -6.34
C VAL A 136 -1.60 15.75 -6.16
N ASP A 137 -1.18 15.40 -4.94
CA ASP A 137 0.19 14.92 -4.68
C ASP A 137 0.44 13.63 -5.47
N ILE A 138 1.54 13.55 -6.21
CA ILE A 138 1.90 12.36 -6.99
C ILE A 138 3.10 11.67 -6.34
N TYR A 139 2.96 10.37 -6.06
CA TYR A 139 4.03 9.53 -5.59
C TYR A 139 4.27 8.37 -6.57
N MET A 140 5.51 7.95 -6.67
CA MET A 140 5.91 6.77 -7.45
C MET A 140 6.90 5.95 -6.65
N GLU A 141 6.75 4.63 -6.67
CA GLU A 141 7.71 3.72 -6.03
C GLU A 141 9.12 3.93 -6.61
N GLU A 142 10.11 4.11 -5.72
CA GLU A 142 11.52 4.28 -6.08
C GLU A 142 12.29 3.01 -5.71
N GLU A 143 12.65 2.23 -6.71
CA GLU A 143 13.54 1.09 -6.54
C GLU A 143 14.89 1.49 -5.93
N PRO A 144 15.49 0.63 -5.08
CA PRO A 144 16.82 0.88 -4.55
C PRO A 144 17.87 0.86 -5.68
N GLY A 145 18.68 1.92 -5.75
CA GLY A 145 19.83 1.98 -6.67
C GLY A 145 19.88 3.27 -7.49
N SER A 146 20.77 3.30 -8.49
CA SER A 146 20.92 4.44 -9.39
C SER A 146 19.81 4.50 -10.45
N SER A 147 19.29 3.35 -10.89
CA SER A 147 18.19 3.25 -11.85
C SER A 147 16.91 3.89 -11.33
N GLY A 148 16.48 3.54 -10.11
CA GLY A 148 15.29 4.13 -9.48
C GLY A 148 15.40 5.65 -9.33
N LYS A 149 16.56 6.14 -8.84
CA LYS A 149 16.82 7.58 -8.75
C LYS A 149 16.76 8.30 -10.10
N ALA A 150 17.32 7.69 -11.15
CA ALA A 150 17.29 8.24 -12.50
C ALA A 150 15.86 8.27 -13.05
N MET A 151 15.06 7.23 -12.80
CA MET A 151 13.65 7.16 -13.19
C MET A 151 12.83 8.27 -12.51
N ILE A 152 12.92 8.41 -11.19
CA ILE A 152 12.23 9.48 -10.45
C ILE A 152 12.66 10.87 -10.96
N SER A 153 13.96 11.08 -11.21
CA SER A 153 14.44 12.35 -11.78
C SER A 153 13.92 12.61 -13.20
N HIS A 154 13.77 11.57 -14.03
CA HIS A 154 13.23 11.69 -15.38
C HIS A 154 11.74 12.04 -15.35
N TYR A 155 10.94 11.31 -14.58
CA TYR A 155 9.49 11.57 -14.45
C TYR A 155 9.22 12.98 -13.94
N SER A 156 9.97 13.43 -12.93
CA SER A 156 9.86 14.78 -12.37
C SER A 156 10.12 15.89 -13.41
N ARG A 157 11.10 15.68 -14.31
CA ARG A 157 11.53 16.72 -15.27
C ARG A 157 10.74 16.70 -16.58
N ASN A 158 10.37 15.51 -17.04
CA ASN A 158 9.94 15.30 -18.42
C ASN A 158 8.50 14.78 -18.55
N VAL A 159 7.96 14.08 -17.55
CA VAL A 159 6.64 13.42 -17.65
C VAL A 159 5.56 14.18 -16.90
N VAL A 160 5.84 14.56 -15.65
CA VAL A 160 4.91 15.28 -14.76
C VAL A 160 5.50 16.61 -14.30
N SER A 161 6.20 17.29 -15.21
CA SER A 161 6.80 18.60 -14.95
C SER A 161 5.72 19.61 -14.52
N GLY A 162 5.95 20.31 -13.41
CA GLY A 162 4.99 21.25 -12.82
C GLY A 162 3.99 20.65 -11.83
N TYR A 163 3.96 19.32 -11.65
CA TYR A 163 3.12 18.65 -10.66
C TYR A 163 3.90 18.33 -9.38
N PRO A 164 3.22 18.24 -8.21
CA PRO A 164 3.86 17.87 -6.94
C PRO A 164 4.23 16.38 -6.91
N PHE A 165 5.34 16.02 -7.54
CA PHE A 165 5.82 14.64 -7.70
C PHE A 165 6.98 14.28 -6.78
N ARG A 166 6.95 13.10 -6.14
CA ARG A 166 8.03 12.58 -5.28
C ARG A 166 8.22 11.07 -5.45
N GLY A 167 9.46 10.61 -5.38
CA GLY A 167 9.78 9.19 -5.23
C GLY A 167 9.45 8.67 -3.83
N HIS A 168 9.05 7.41 -3.73
CA HIS A 168 8.76 6.73 -2.48
C HIS A 168 9.60 5.46 -2.36
N ARG A 169 10.61 5.50 -1.50
CA ARG A 169 11.38 4.30 -1.16
C ARG A 169 10.65 3.49 -0.12
N THR A 170 10.42 2.24 -0.45
CA THR A 170 9.67 1.29 0.37
C THR A 170 10.64 0.31 1.01
N THR A 171 10.31 -0.16 2.21
CA THR A 171 11.12 -1.12 2.97
C THR A 171 10.23 -2.18 3.59
N GLY A 172 10.74 -3.40 3.73
CA GLY A 172 9.96 -4.54 4.21
C GLY A 172 9.28 -5.30 3.09
N SER A 173 8.70 -6.47 3.40
CA SER A 173 7.99 -7.26 2.40
C SER A 173 6.67 -6.61 1.99
N LYS A 174 6.24 -6.86 0.76
CA LYS A 174 4.94 -6.41 0.23
C LYS A 174 3.79 -6.80 1.15
N GLU A 175 3.83 -8.04 1.66
CA GLU A 175 2.86 -8.51 2.64
C GLU A 175 2.82 -7.63 3.89
N ILE A 176 3.97 -7.34 4.52
CA ILE A 176 4.01 -6.51 5.73
C ILE A 176 3.49 -5.09 5.42
N ARG A 177 3.90 -4.51 4.28
CA ARG A 177 3.44 -3.18 3.84
C ARG A 177 1.92 -3.11 3.64
N ALA A 178 1.28 -4.22 3.29
CA ALA A 178 -0.17 -4.29 3.11
C ALA A 178 -0.96 -4.42 4.43
N ASN A 179 -0.32 -4.76 5.56
CA ASN A 179 -1.01 -4.94 6.85
C ASN A 179 -1.82 -3.69 7.27
N PRO A 180 -1.28 -2.47 7.23
CA PRO A 180 -2.02 -1.29 7.65
C PRO A 180 -3.26 -1.01 6.79
N LEU A 181 -3.16 -1.23 5.47
CA LEU A 181 -4.30 -1.06 4.56
C LEU A 181 -5.38 -2.13 4.82
N SER A 182 -4.98 -3.39 5.01
CA SER A 182 -5.90 -4.50 5.32
C SER A 182 -6.67 -4.23 6.62
N ALA A 183 -5.97 -3.79 7.66
CA ALA A 183 -6.58 -3.46 8.94
C ALA A 183 -7.53 -2.25 8.84
N ALA A 184 -7.19 -1.23 8.05
CA ALA A 184 -8.08 -0.11 7.78
C ALA A 184 -9.35 -0.56 7.03
N ALA A 185 -9.21 -1.42 6.03
CA ALA A 185 -10.34 -1.97 5.29
C ALA A 185 -11.24 -2.80 6.21
N GLN A 186 -10.67 -3.71 7.01
CA GLN A 186 -11.42 -4.53 7.97
C GLN A 186 -12.24 -3.68 8.96
N ASN A 187 -11.74 -2.50 9.32
CA ASN A 187 -12.43 -1.55 10.20
C ASN A 187 -13.44 -0.64 9.46
N GLY A 188 -13.71 -0.87 8.18
CA GLY A 188 -14.63 -0.06 7.37
C GLY A 188 -14.09 1.33 6.98
N ASN A 189 -12.78 1.56 7.16
CA ASN A 189 -12.12 2.84 6.88
C ASN A 189 -11.56 2.94 5.46
N VAL A 190 -11.91 2.01 4.57
CA VAL A 190 -11.58 2.08 3.15
C VAL A 190 -12.85 1.95 2.33
N LYS A 191 -13.10 2.93 1.46
CA LYS A 191 -14.27 2.99 0.59
C LYS A 191 -13.84 3.13 -0.86
N LEU A 192 -14.62 2.58 -1.78
CA LEU A 192 -14.38 2.67 -3.21
C LEU A 192 -15.43 3.57 -3.84
N LEU A 193 -15.00 4.59 -4.58
CA LEU A 193 -15.92 5.27 -5.49
C LEU A 193 -16.37 4.29 -6.57
N ARG A 194 -17.65 4.31 -6.93
CA ARG A 194 -18.17 3.43 -7.97
C ARG A 194 -17.50 3.73 -9.31
N GLY A 195 -16.89 2.72 -9.91
CA GLY A 195 -16.27 2.77 -11.21
C GLY A 195 -16.19 1.40 -11.89
N GLY A 196 -15.77 1.38 -13.15
CA GLY A 196 -15.57 0.12 -13.90
C GLY A 196 -14.38 -0.71 -13.38
N TRP A 197 -13.50 -0.09 -12.58
CA TRP A 197 -12.28 -0.70 -12.05
C TRP A 197 -12.50 -1.52 -10.77
N ASN A 198 -13.61 -1.33 -10.06
CA ASN A 198 -13.82 -1.91 -8.72
C ASN A 198 -13.74 -3.44 -8.71
N ARG A 199 -14.32 -4.10 -9.73
CA ARG A 199 -14.32 -5.57 -9.79
C ARG A 199 -12.92 -6.13 -9.91
N ASP A 200 -12.12 -5.59 -10.83
CA ASP A 200 -10.78 -6.11 -11.12
C ASP A 200 -9.81 -5.75 -10.00
N PHE A 201 -10.01 -4.61 -9.33
CA PHE A 201 -9.31 -4.24 -8.10
C PHE A 201 -9.62 -5.21 -6.95
N LEU A 202 -10.90 -5.44 -6.65
CA LEU A 202 -11.32 -6.32 -5.56
C LEU A 202 -10.90 -7.79 -5.78
N ASN A 203 -10.95 -8.28 -7.02
CA ASN A 203 -10.46 -9.61 -7.37
C ASN A 203 -8.98 -9.80 -7.03
N GLU A 204 -8.13 -8.79 -7.30
CA GLU A 204 -6.71 -8.86 -7.00
C GLU A 204 -6.46 -8.81 -5.48
N LEU A 205 -7.17 -7.93 -4.77
CA LEU A 205 -7.06 -7.81 -3.31
C LEU A 205 -7.45 -9.11 -2.59
N GLU A 206 -8.54 -9.77 -3.00
CA GLU A 206 -8.97 -11.05 -2.40
C GLU A 206 -7.99 -12.19 -2.68
N ALA A 207 -7.29 -12.16 -3.81
CA ALA A 207 -6.29 -13.16 -4.15
C ALA A 207 -4.96 -12.96 -3.39
N PHE A 208 -4.66 -11.75 -2.95
CA PHE A 208 -3.42 -11.43 -2.23
C PHE A 208 -3.34 -12.16 -0.88
N PRO A 209 -2.18 -12.74 -0.48
CA PRO A 209 -0.88 -12.67 -1.16
C PRO A 209 -0.59 -13.79 -2.16
N MET A 210 -1.55 -14.70 -2.38
CA MET A 210 -1.35 -15.92 -3.19
C MET A 210 -1.65 -15.72 -4.68
N GLY A 211 -2.19 -14.56 -5.06
CA GLY A 211 -2.51 -14.19 -6.42
C GLY A 211 -1.27 -14.05 -7.31
N SER A 212 -1.47 -14.15 -8.63
CA SER A 212 -0.39 -13.97 -9.61
C SER A 212 0.04 -12.51 -9.79
N HIS A 213 -0.72 -11.57 -9.21
CA HIS A 213 -0.49 -10.14 -9.31
C HIS A 213 -0.72 -9.47 -7.96
N ASP A 214 0.09 -8.46 -7.66
CA ASP A 214 0.02 -7.64 -6.45
C ASP A 214 0.17 -6.14 -6.72
N ASP A 215 0.27 -5.72 -7.99
CA ASP A 215 0.57 -4.35 -8.39
C ASP A 215 -0.44 -3.31 -7.85
N GLN A 216 -1.75 -3.64 -7.85
CA GLN A 216 -2.78 -2.76 -7.28
C GLN A 216 -2.72 -2.73 -5.75
N VAL A 217 -2.35 -3.85 -5.12
CA VAL A 217 -2.18 -3.93 -3.65
C VAL A 217 -0.97 -3.10 -3.21
N ASP A 218 0.14 -3.19 -3.93
CA ASP A 218 1.35 -2.40 -3.68
C ASP A 218 1.07 -0.91 -3.85
N ALA A 219 0.44 -0.50 -4.95
CA ALA A 219 0.08 0.89 -5.18
C ALA A 219 -0.90 1.43 -4.11
N ALA A 220 -1.88 0.63 -3.68
CA ALA A 220 -2.85 1.05 -2.66
C ALA A 220 -2.19 1.16 -1.28
N SER A 221 -1.31 0.22 -0.95
CA SER A 221 -0.58 0.19 0.32
C SER A 221 0.39 1.36 0.41
N GLY A 222 1.13 1.65 -0.66
CA GLY A 222 2.01 2.82 -0.75
C GLY A 222 1.24 4.15 -0.64
N ALA A 223 0.08 4.26 -1.29
CA ALA A 223 -0.79 5.42 -1.15
C ALA A 223 -1.25 5.65 0.30
N PHE A 224 -1.70 4.57 0.96
CA PHE A 224 -2.13 4.62 2.35
C PHE A 224 -0.99 4.99 3.30
N GLU A 225 0.20 4.40 3.11
CA GLU A 225 1.39 4.76 3.88
C GLU A 225 1.72 6.25 3.74
N LYS A 226 1.67 6.80 2.52
CA LYS A 226 1.96 8.22 2.31
C LYS A 226 0.98 9.16 2.98
N LEU A 227 -0.29 8.80 3.04
CA LEU A 227 -1.33 9.61 3.66
C LEU A 227 -1.34 9.53 5.19
N THR A 228 -0.98 8.37 5.75
CA THR A 228 -1.04 8.08 7.19
C THR A 228 0.29 8.28 7.91
N SER A 229 1.41 8.28 7.19
CA SER A 229 2.72 8.60 7.77
C SER A 229 2.71 10.00 8.39
N VAL A 230 2.93 10.08 9.71
CA VAL A 230 3.15 11.34 10.41
C VAL A 230 4.49 11.91 9.94
N PRO A 231 4.57 13.19 9.53
CA PRO A 231 5.85 13.79 9.21
C PRO A 231 6.78 13.68 10.43
N LYS A 232 7.97 13.11 10.26
CA LYS A 232 9.05 13.20 11.25
C LYS A 232 9.38 14.68 11.45
N GLY A 233 8.80 15.32 12.47
CA GLY A 233 9.01 16.73 12.78
C GLY A 233 7.82 17.50 13.34
N ALA A 234 6.60 16.94 13.35
CA ALA A 234 5.45 17.61 13.96
C ALA A 234 5.30 17.28 15.46
N PHE A 235 6.30 17.67 16.25
CA PHE A 235 6.09 17.96 17.67
C PHE A 235 6.19 19.49 17.79
N PHE A 236 5.06 20.16 18.00
CA PHE A 236 5.01 21.54 18.44
C PHE A 236 5.15 21.61 19.96
#